data_AF-A0A7C5P1T4-F1
#
_entry.id   AF-A0A7C5P1T4-F1
#
_cell.length_a   1.000
_cell.length_b   1.000
_cell.length_c   1.000
_cell.angle_alpha   90.00
_cell.angle_beta   90.00
_cell.angle_gamma   90.00
#
_symmetry.space_group_name_H-M   'P 1'
#
loop_
_entity.id
_entity.type
_entity.pdbx_description
1 polymer ?
#
loop_
_entity_poly.entity_id
_entity_poly.type
_entity_poly.pdbx_seq_one_letter_code
_entity_poly.pdbx_strand_id
1 'polypeptide(L)'
;MSVWVIDYEAGKVYRGFTVVNYNTKEIKKGLKKTAKINIHKLPSKPLPVGASSGNVSIQGSNRQFYYWKTDWSLSWRPSDYIKVPVLIVDNKYSASGLVSAWVDISYKYTTRFGFTVAYGYKISEQDIPSLDIYGNDLYTISSNFYFSRSLLLGPEEKGYIYIYAKPYHLHQREYYCTASLENCVPTGDERIQESVNDIEATGDNEIVGGSSNGLPDSEVMTWIYSGTEMKYATSLGVDDSKPLALLISDASDSCSVDFGIGIPIGALAVALSGGAVPPWAAGLSAGIYYTSSSSLDIYGGIQNYGEWNSIGEEVSEYIYVGVSDYTYHVGSCDTQVPIGIYIESR
;
A
#
# COMPACT_ATOMS: atom_id res chain seq x y z
N MET A 1 2.77 16.94 5.26
CA MET A 1 2.38 17.98 6.24
C MET A 1 1.12 17.51 6.95
N SER A 2 1.01 17.71 8.27
CA SER A 2 -0.22 17.44 9.02
C SER A 2 -0.98 18.75 9.28
N VAL A 3 -2.30 18.67 9.32
CA VAL A 3 -3.20 19.77 9.67
C VAL A 3 -4.22 19.27 10.67
N TRP A 4 -4.54 20.11 11.64
CA TRP A 4 -5.55 19.86 12.65
C TRP A 4 -6.70 20.80 12.41
N VAL A 5 -7.92 20.26 12.35
CA VAL A 5 -9.13 21.07 12.26
C VAL A 5 -10.03 20.75 13.44
N ILE A 6 -10.24 21.75 14.28
CA ILE A 6 -11.07 21.66 15.48
C ILE A 6 -12.46 22.18 15.10
N ASP A 7 -13.45 21.30 15.15
CA ASP A 7 -14.85 21.58 14.86
C ASP A 7 -15.66 21.52 16.15
N TYR A 8 -15.81 22.70 16.76
CA TYR A 8 -16.56 22.86 18.01
C TYR A 8 -18.06 22.61 17.84
N GLU A 9 -18.61 22.80 16.64
CA GLU A 9 -20.03 22.57 16.38
C GLU A 9 -20.34 21.06 16.34
N ALA A 10 -19.48 20.29 15.68
CA ALA A 10 -19.62 18.83 15.62
C ALA A 10 -19.02 18.12 16.84
N GLY A 11 -18.35 18.83 17.74
CA GLY A 11 -17.68 18.22 18.89
C GLY A 11 -16.46 17.37 18.52
N LYS A 12 -15.80 17.66 17.39
CA LYS A 12 -14.79 16.79 16.77
C LYS A 12 -13.46 17.49 16.49
N VAL A 13 -12.39 16.71 16.48
CA VAL A 13 -11.07 17.09 15.96
C VAL A 13 -10.78 16.22 14.75
N TYR A 14 -10.62 16.83 13.58
CA TYR A 14 -10.19 16.17 12.36
C TYR A 14 -8.68 16.26 12.22
N ARG A 15 -8.06 15.12 11.88
CA ARG A 15 -6.61 15.01 11.68
C ARG A 15 -6.30 14.75 10.21
N GLY A 16 -5.72 15.75 9.56
CA GLY A 16 -5.48 15.76 8.13
C GLY A 16 -4.02 15.61 7.79
N PHE A 17 -3.77 14.92 6.68
CA PHE A 17 -2.45 14.87 6.09
C PHE A 17 -2.54 15.16 4.60
N THR A 18 -1.51 15.83 4.11
CA THR A 18 -1.35 16.12 2.69
C THR A 18 0.11 15.91 2.34
N VAL A 19 0.34 15.17 1.27
CA VAL A 19 1.66 14.99 0.70
C VAL A 19 1.98 16.24 -0.12
N VAL A 20 3.06 16.91 0.25
CA VAL A 20 3.57 18.06 -0.50
C VAL A 20 4.83 17.56 -1.21
N ASN A 21 4.66 17.09 -2.44
CA ASN A 21 5.80 16.73 -3.28
C ASN A 21 6.64 17.97 -3.57
N TYR A 22 7.96 17.87 -3.50
CA TYR A 22 8.86 18.98 -3.83
C TYR A 22 10.18 18.46 -4.40
N ASN A 23 10.82 19.26 -5.25
CA ASN A 23 12.17 18.98 -5.68
C ASN A 23 13.17 19.55 -4.66
N THR A 24 14.22 18.80 -4.31
CA THR A 24 15.27 19.27 -3.38
C THR A 24 15.98 20.54 -3.88
N LYS A 25 16.00 20.78 -5.19
CA LYS A 25 16.49 22.04 -5.79
C LYS A 25 15.58 23.24 -5.49
N GLU A 26 14.27 23.02 -5.31
CA GLU A 26 13.28 24.07 -5.00
C GLU A 26 13.35 24.50 -3.53
N ILE A 27 13.66 23.57 -2.62
CA ILE A 27 13.84 23.88 -1.19
C ILE A 27 14.89 24.97 -0.98
N LYS A 28 16.01 24.91 -1.70
CA LYS A 28 17.10 25.88 -1.57
C LYS A 28 16.70 27.32 -1.93
N LYS A 29 15.60 27.51 -2.67
CA LYS A 29 15.09 28.82 -3.11
C LYS A 29 13.96 29.35 -2.22
N GLY A 30 13.55 28.59 -1.20
CA GLY A 30 12.33 28.84 -0.45
C GLY A 30 11.12 28.30 -1.22
N LEU A 31 10.44 27.31 -0.64
CA LEU A 31 9.26 26.69 -1.24
C LEU A 31 8.00 27.17 -0.53
N LYS A 32 7.02 27.65 -1.30
CA LYS A 32 5.65 27.90 -0.83
C LYS A 32 4.68 27.10 -1.69
N LYS A 33 3.98 26.14 -1.08
CA LYS A 33 2.90 25.37 -1.73
C LYS A 33 1.61 25.51 -0.95
N THR A 34 0.50 25.63 -1.67
CA THR A 34 -0.85 25.63 -1.10
C THR A 34 -1.40 24.22 -1.18
N ALA A 35 -1.67 23.60 -0.04
CA ALA A 35 -2.34 22.31 0.04
C ALA A 35 -3.82 22.50 0.37
N LYS A 36 -4.71 21.84 -0.39
CA LYS A 36 -6.14 21.78 -0.08
C LYS A 36 -6.42 20.48 0.67
N ILE A 37 -7.15 20.57 1.78
CA ILE A 37 -7.51 19.44 2.63
C ILE A 37 -9.02 19.40 2.75
N ASN A 38 -9.63 18.26 2.43
CA ASN A 38 -11.05 18.03 2.67
C ASN A 38 -11.21 17.41 4.06
N ILE A 39 -11.70 18.20 5.01
CA ILE A 39 -11.74 17.83 6.43
C ILE A 39 -12.70 16.69 6.74
N HIS A 40 -13.75 16.52 5.93
CA HIS A 40 -14.77 15.50 6.13
C HIS A 40 -14.35 14.10 5.69
N LYS A 41 -13.21 13.99 4.99
CA LYS A 41 -12.58 12.71 4.64
C LYS A 41 -11.54 12.25 5.66
N LEU A 42 -11.36 13.00 6.74
CA LEU A 42 -10.30 12.74 7.71
C LEU A 42 -10.81 11.98 8.93
N PRO A 43 -9.97 11.14 9.56
CA PRO A 43 -10.24 10.60 10.87
C PRO A 43 -10.62 11.71 11.85
N SER A 44 -11.73 11.53 12.55
CA SER A 44 -12.19 12.45 13.59
C SER A 44 -12.13 11.78 14.96
N LYS A 45 -11.58 12.47 15.95
CA LYS A 45 -11.69 12.08 17.37
C LYS A 45 -12.64 13.04 18.10
N PRO A 46 -13.34 12.60 19.16
CA PRO A 46 -14.11 13.51 20.00
C PRO A 46 -13.22 14.61 20.56
N LEU A 47 -13.77 15.81 20.74
CA LEU A 47 -13.06 16.88 21.44
C LEU A 47 -12.73 16.44 22.87
N PRO A 48 -11.54 16.78 23.40
CA PRO A 48 -11.24 16.61 24.81
C PRO A 48 -12.30 17.30 25.68
N VAL A 49 -12.70 16.63 26.77
CA VAL A 49 -13.64 17.18 27.75
C VAL A 49 -13.06 18.50 28.29
N GLY A 50 -13.77 19.62 28.06
CA GLY A 50 -13.34 20.97 28.44
C GLY A 50 -12.87 21.85 27.28
N ALA A 51 -12.85 21.36 26.03
CA ALA A 51 -12.60 22.20 24.86
C ALA A 51 -13.78 23.15 24.60
N SER A 52 -13.69 24.40 25.05
CA SER A 52 -14.70 25.44 24.81
C SER A 52 -14.37 26.26 23.55
N SER A 53 -15.40 26.65 22.79
CA SER A 53 -15.32 27.52 21.60
C SER A 53 -14.89 28.97 21.86
N GLY A 54 -14.44 29.28 23.09
CA GLY A 54 -14.11 30.64 23.51
C GLY A 54 -13.08 31.28 22.59
N ASN A 55 -13.48 32.38 21.94
CA ASN A 55 -12.71 33.23 21.03
C ASN A 55 -11.43 32.56 20.52
N VAL A 56 -11.59 31.63 19.57
CA VAL A 56 -10.48 31.19 18.71
C VAL A 56 -10.09 32.40 17.86
N SER A 57 -9.26 33.28 18.43
CA SER A 57 -8.50 34.22 17.62
C SER A 57 -7.71 33.37 16.63
N ILE A 58 -7.63 33.83 15.38
CA ILE A 58 -6.60 33.33 14.47
C ILE A 58 -5.29 33.58 15.23
N GLN A 59 -4.77 32.54 15.88
CA GLN A 59 -3.55 32.62 16.64
C GLN A 59 -2.45 32.90 15.61
N GLY A 60 -2.16 34.17 15.40
CA GLY A 60 -0.89 34.56 14.84
C GLY A 60 0.18 33.98 15.76
N SER A 61 0.86 32.93 15.29
CA SER A 61 2.15 32.50 15.82
C SER A 61 2.24 32.33 17.36
N ASN A 62 1.20 31.82 18.03
CA ASN A 62 1.38 31.34 19.40
C ASN A 62 1.97 29.93 19.37
N ARG A 63 3.21 29.83 18.85
CA ARG A 63 4.34 28.96 19.21
C ARG A 63 4.10 27.49 19.64
N GLN A 64 2.88 26.97 19.58
CA GLN A 64 2.50 25.61 19.92
C GLN A 64 2.20 24.89 18.63
N PHE A 65 2.86 23.76 18.41
CA PHE A 65 2.71 23.00 17.17
C PHE A 65 2.97 21.52 17.43
N TYR A 66 2.34 20.69 16.60
CA TYR A 66 2.63 19.26 16.56
C TYR A 66 3.71 18.99 15.53
N TYR A 67 4.65 18.13 15.89
CA TYR A 67 5.77 17.73 15.06
C TYR A 67 5.85 16.21 15.02
N TRP A 68 6.02 15.66 13.82
CA TRP A 68 6.22 14.23 13.61
C TRP A 68 7.70 13.97 13.41
N LYS A 69 8.29 13.13 14.27
CA LYS A 69 9.69 12.73 14.18
C LYS A 69 9.76 11.27 13.75
N THR A 70 10.52 10.98 12.69
CA THR A 70 10.82 9.61 12.29
C THR A 70 11.72 8.95 13.34
N ASP A 71 11.31 7.77 13.80
CA ASP A 71 12.13 6.87 14.59
C ASP A 71 12.82 5.87 13.66
N TRP A 72 14.09 6.12 13.35
CA TRP A 72 14.88 5.26 12.46
C TRP A 72 15.20 3.90 13.07
N SER A 73 15.00 3.70 14.39
CA SER A 73 15.13 2.37 14.99
C SER A 73 13.94 1.46 14.67
N LEU A 74 12.85 2.02 14.14
CA LEU A 74 11.62 1.33 13.74
C LEU A 74 11.23 1.61 12.29
N SER A 75 12.15 2.19 11.50
CA SER A 75 11.89 2.57 10.12
C SER A 75 12.87 1.90 9.18
N TRP A 76 12.44 1.70 7.94
CA TRP A 76 13.25 1.10 6.91
C TRP A 76 13.02 1.77 5.55
N ARG A 77 14.09 1.86 4.77
CA ARG A 77 14.08 2.16 3.34
C ARG A 77 15.35 1.59 2.72
N PRO A 78 15.32 1.08 1.50
CA PRO A 78 16.53 0.65 0.82
C PRO A 78 17.35 1.86 0.36
N SER A 79 18.67 1.69 0.29
CA SER A 79 19.58 2.71 -0.26
C SER A 79 19.48 2.80 -1.78
N ASP A 80 19.15 1.69 -2.43
CA ASP A 80 19.01 1.60 -3.88
C ASP A 80 17.71 0.90 -4.29
N TYR A 81 17.46 0.80 -5.60
CA TYR A 81 16.33 0.07 -6.13
C TYR A 81 16.41 -1.42 -5.76
N ILE A 82 15.28 -1.96 -5.32
CA ILE A 82 15.14 -3.39 -5.02
C ILE A 82 14.02 -3.99 -5.86
N LYS A 83 14.03 -5.31 -6.01
CA LYS A 83 12.91 -6.04 -6.61
C LYS A 83 11.73 -6.00 -5.66
N VAL A 84 10.65 -5.36 -6.09
CA VAL A 84 9.39 -5.28 -5.37
C VAL A 84 8.36 -6.15 -6.10
N PRO A 85 7.88 -7.25 -5.48
CA PRO A 85 6.89 -8.10 -6.12
C PRO A 85 5.55 -7.36 -6.22
N VAL A 86 4.91 -7.47 -7.39
CA VAL A 86 3.58 -6.89 -7.68
C VAL A 86 2.54 -7.99 -7.97
N LEU A 87 2.98 -9.17 -8.40
CA LEU A 87 2.13 -10.35 -8.60
C LEU A 87 2.97 -11.59 -8.28
N ILE A 88 2.47 -12.52 -7.48
CA ILE A 88 3.16 -13.76 -7.08
C ILE A 88 2.20 -14.91 -7.34
N VAL A 89 2.53 -15.89 -8.16
CA VAL A 89 1.62 -16.97 -8.55
C VAL A 89 2.24 -18.32 -8.22
N ASP A 90 1.44 -19.22 -7.65
CA ASP A 90 1.85 -20.56 -7.21
C ASP A 90 0.88 -21.61 -7.75
N ASN A 91 1.19 -22.16 -8.93
CA ASN A 91 0.39 -23.22 -9.53
C ASN A 91 0.70 -24.55 -8.82
N LYS A 92 0.11 -24.72 -7.65
CA LYS A 92 0.65 -25.56 -6.58
C LYS A 92 0.55 -27.07 -6.81
N TYR A 93 -0.41 -27.54 -7.59
CA TYR A 93 -0.74 -28.96 -7.68
C TYR A 93 -0.23 -29.58 -8.97
N SER A 94 0.07 -30.88 -8.90
CA SER A 94 0.50 -31.68 -10.05
C SER A 94 -0.64 -31.93 -11.05
N ALA A 95 -1.89 -31.94 -10.57
CA ALA A 95 -3.10 -32.09 -11.38
C ALA A 95 -3.75 -30.72 -11.56
N SER A 96 -3.10 -29.86 -12.35
CA SER A 96 -3.57 -28.51 -12.68
C SER A 96 -3.38 -28.24 -14.17
N GLY A 97 -4.15 -27.31 -14.71
CA GLY A 97 -3.93 -26.70 -16.01
C GLY A 97 -2.71 -25.79 -16.01
N LEU A 98 -2.31 -25.40 -17.22
CA LEU A 98 -1.31 -24.39 -17.46
C LEU A 98 -1.93 -22.99 -17.19
N VAL A 99 -1.32 -22.23 -16.29
CA VAL A 99 -1.84 -20.92 -15.88
C VAL A 99 -1.00 -19.80 -16.45
N SER A 100 -1.64 -18.79 -17.03
CA SER A 100 -1.01 -17.53 -17.41
C SER A 100 -1.50 -16.41 -16.53
N ALA A 101 -0.57 -15.60 -16.01
CA ALA A 101 -0.90 -14.44 -15.20
C ALA A 101 -0.09 -13.24 -15.65
N TRP A 102 -0.68 -12.05 -15.64
CA TRP A 102 -0.03 -10.86 -16.17
C TRP A 102 -0.42 -9.60 -15.41
N VAL A 103 0.48 -8.62 -15.45
CA VAL A 103 0.24 -7.24 -15.04
C VAL A 103 0.49 -6.36 -16.25
N ASP A 104 -0.46 -5.47 -16.53
CA ASP A 104 -0.34 -4.49 -17.60
C ASP A 104 -0.56 -3.09 -17.03
N ILE A 105 0.27 -2.15 -17.46
CA ILE A 105 0.26 -0.74 -17.14
C ILE A 105 0.36 0.02 -18.45
N SER A 106 -0.72 0.72 -18.78
CA SER A 106 -0.85 1.45 -20.02
C SER A 106 -0.49 2.92 -19.85
N TYR A 107 0.38 3.43 -20.73
CA TYR A 107 0.74 4.84 -20.81
C TYR A 107 -0.44 5.78 -21.09
N LYS A 108 -1.60 5.24 -21.49
CA LYS A 108 -2.83 6.01 -21.75
C LYS A 108 -3.48 6.52 -20.46
N TYR A 109 -3.22 5.88 -19.32
CA TYR A 109 -3.81 6.22 -18.04
C TYR A 109 -2.73 6.67 -17.07
N THR A 110 -3.11 7.56 -16.14
CA THR A 110 -2.20 7.95 -15.06
C THR A 110 -2.19 6.87 -14.01
N THR A 111 -1.02 6.28 -13.81
CA THR A 111 -0.74 5.32 -12.74
C THR A 111 -0.32 6.08 -11.49
N ARG A 112 -0.82 5.65 -10.33
CA ARG A 112 -0.51 6.20 -9.01
C ARG A 112 0.06 5.13 -8.11
N PHE A 113 1.11 5.51 -7.39
CA PHE A 113 1.64 4.72 -6.28
C PHE A 113 1.09 5.32 -4.98
N GLY A 114 0.20 4.56 -4.36
CA GLY A 114 -0.55 4.94 -3.18
C GLY A 114 0.34 5.18 -1.97
N PHE A 115 -0.21 5.96 -1.04
CA PHE A 115 0.40 6.27 0.24
C PHE A 115 -0.52 5.76 1.34
N THR A 116 -0.04 4.77 2.08
CA THR A 116 -0.74 4.18 3.22
C THR A 116 -0.28 4.85 4.51
N VAL A 117 -1.21 5.19 5.39
CA VAL A 117 -0.92 5.68 6.74
C VAL A 117 -1.68 4.86 7.77
N ALA A 118 -0.95 4.27 8.71
CA ALA A 118 -1.53 3.63 9.88
C ALA A 118 -1.32 4.53 11.11
N TYR A 119 -2.38 4.77 11.88
CA TYR A 119 -2.34 5.54 13.13
C TYR A 119 -2.60 4.65 14.33
N GLY A 120 -2.00 5.01 15.47
CA GLY A 120 -2.22 4.32 16.72
C GLY A 120 -1.65 5.12 17.89
N TYR A 121 -1.89 4.64 19.10
CA TYR A 121 -1.34 5.22 20.32
C TYR A 121 -0.27 4.28 20.87
N LYS A 122 0.96 4.77 21.05
CA LYS A 122 2.11 4.00 21.56
C LYS A 122 2.30 2.67 20.83
N ILE A 123 2.28 2.73 19.50
CA ILE A 123 2.45 1.55 18.63
C ILE A 123 3.77 0.84 18.97
N SER A 124 4.84 1.61 19.17
CA SER A 124 6.18 1.09 19.47
C SER A 124 6.32 0.41 20.85
N GLU A 125 5.31 0.52 21.71
CA GLU A 125 5.29 -0.13 23.04
C GLU A 125 4.39 -1.40 23.05
N GLN A 126 3.85 -1.80 21.90
CA GLN A 126 2.90 -2.91 21.77
C GLN A 126 3.45 -4.05 20.92
N ASP A 127 3.19 -5.29 21.34
CA ASP A 127 3.52 -6.49 20.57
C ASP A 127 2.63 -6.62 19.32
N ILE A 128 1.34 -6.29 19.45
CA ILE A 128 0.36 -6.26 18.37
C ILE A 128 -0.50 -4.99 18.54
N PRO A 129 -0.24 -3.93 17.76
CA PRO A 129 -0.94 -2.67 17.92
C PRO A 129 -2.32 -2.68 17.27
N SER A 130 -3.28 -1.96 17.86
CA SER A 130 -4.51 -1.57 17.17
C SER A 130 -4.21 -0.37 16.25
N LEU A 131 -4.51 -0.50 14.96
CA LEU A 131 -4.18 0.50 13.94
C LEU A 131 -5.43 0.97 13.21
N ASP A 132 -5.56 2.29 13.05
CA ASP A 132 -6.49 2.91 12.10
C ASP A 132 -5.73 3.16 10.78
N ILE A 133 -6.02 2.36 9.75
CA ILE A 133 -5.22 2.36 8.51
C ILE A 133 -6.00 3.02 7.37
N TYR A 134 -5.36 3.96 6.68
CA TYR A 134 -5.91 4.69 5.55
C TYR A 134 -5.09 4.40 4.30
N GLY A 135 -5.77 3.92 3.25
CA GLY A 135 -5.18 3.65 1.94
C GLY A 135 -5.79 4.52 0.84
N ASN A 136 -5.06 4.67 -0.26
CA ASN A 136 -5.55 5.19 -1.55
C ASN A 136 -5.93 6.69 -1.64
N ASP A 137 -6.31 7.36 -0.56
CA ASP A 137 -6.71 8.78 -0.60
C ASP A 137 -5.55 9.73 -1.00
N LEU A 138 -4.31 9.26 -0.91
CA LEU A 138 -3.10 9.99 -1.26
C LEU A 138 -2.13 9.09 -2.04
N TYR A 139 -1.25 9.73 -2.80
CA TYR A 139 -0.22 9.08 -3.61
C TYR A 139 1.08 9.88 -3.57
N THR A 140 2.21 9.18 -3.66
CA THR A 140 3.54 9.81 -3.72
C THR A 140 3.96 10.09 -5.16
N ILE A 141 3.70 9.14 -6.05
CA ILE A 141 4.07 9.18 -7.47
C ILE A 141 2.79 9.11 -8.30
N SER A 142 2.70 9.96 -9.32
CA SER A 142 1.60 9.97 -10.29
C SER A 142 2.18 10.35 -11.66
N SER A 143 2.14 9.43 -12.61
CA SER A 143 2.60 9.65 -13.98
C SER A 143 1.93 8.69 -14.95
N ASN A 144 2.15 8.88 -16.24
CA ASN A 144 1.74 7.94 -17.27
C ASN A 144 2.90 6.96 -17.50
N PHE A 145 2.84 5.81 -16.83
CA PHE A 145 3.84 4.76 -16.95
C PHE A 145 3.40 3.69 -17.95
N TYR A 146 4.38 2.94 -18.44
CA TYR A 146 4.15 1.72 -19.21
C TYR A 146 4.85 0.53 -18.56
N PHE A 147 4.18 -0.61 -18.46
CA PHE A 147 4.75 -1.86 -17.97
C PHE A 147 3.87 -3.02 -18.43
N SER A 148 4.43 -4.08 -18.99
CA SER A 148 3.63 -5.27 -19.32
C SER A 148 4.51 -6.50 -19.17
N ARG A 149 4.11 -7.40 -18.28
CA ARG A 149 4.83 -8.65 -17.99
C ARG A 149 3.83 -9.75 -17.74
N SER A 150 4.22 -10.97 -18.09
CA SER A 150 3.43 -12.17 -17.86
C SER A 150 4.28 -13.30 -17.30
N LEU A 151 3.59 -14.29 -16.75
CA LEU A 151 4.07 -15.58 -16.30
C LEU A 151 3.25 -16.65 -17.02
N LEU A 152 3.87 -17.76 -17.37
CA LEU A 152 3.22 -18.97 -17.83
C LEU A 152 3.76 -20.10 -16.95
N LEU A 153 2.89 -20.72 -16.18
CA LEU A 153 3.26 -21.63 -15.09
C LEU A 153 2.52 -22.95 -15.24
N GLY A 154 3.26 -24.02 -15.48
CA GLY A 154 2.73 -25.38 -15.45
C GLY A 154 2.44 -25.87 -14.04
N PRO A 155 1.97 -27.13 -13.91
CA PRO A 155 1.77 -27.78 -12.62
C PRO A 155 3.03 -27.73 -11.75
N GLU A 156 2.84 -27.44 -10.45
CA GLU A 156 3.88 -27.27 -9.42
C GLU A 156 4.89 -26.13 -9.69
N GLU A 157 4.64 -25.29 -10.69
CA GLU A 157 5.47 -24.14 -10.98
C GLU A 157 4.98 -22.87 -10.27
N LYS A 158 5.94 -22.02 -9.94
CA LYS A 158 5.69 -20.73 -9.29
C LYS A 158 6.55 -19.65 -9.91
N GLY A 159 6.04 -18.43 -9.87
CA GLY A 159 6.69 -17.28 -10.45
C GLY A 159 6.17 -15.98 -9.86
N TYR A 160 6.89 -14.89 -10.08
CA TYR A 160 6.43 -13.56 -9.69
C TYR A 160 6.85 -12.51 -10.70
N ILE A 161 6.02 -11.47 -10.80
CA ILE A 161 6.29 -10.24 -11.53
C ILE A 161 6.74 -9.19 -10.52
N TYR A 162 7.79 -8.46 -10.86
CA TYR A 162 8.38 -7.44 -10.01
C TYR A 162 8.70 -6.17 -10.78
N ILE A 163 8.78 -5.07 -10.05
CA ILE A 163 9.31 -3.79 -10.49
C ILE A 163 10.52 -3.40 -9.64
N TYR A 164 11.41 -2.56 -10.17
CA TYR A 164 12.46 -1.94 -9.37
C TYR A 164 11.98 -0.64 -8.75
N ALA A 165 11.98 -0.58 -7.42
CA ALA A 165 11.46 0.56 -6.69
C ALA A 165 12.22 0.81 -5.37
N LYS A 166 11.99 1.98 -4.77
CA LYS A 166 12.49 2.38 -3.45
C LYS A 166 11.33 2.51 -2.46
N PRO A 167 10.76 1.39 -1.99
CA PRO A 167 9.72 1.43 -0.96
C PRO A 167 10.26 2.02 0.34
N TYR A 168 9.36 2.46 1.22
CA TYR A 168 9.74 2.87 2.56
C TYR A 168 8.66 2.51 3.56
N HIS A 169 9.10 2.22 4.77
CA HIS A 169 8.31 2.09 5.97
C HIS A 169 8.85 3.10 7.00
N LEU A 170 8.07 4.13 7.32
CA LEU A 170 8.50 5.16 8.28
C LEU A 170 7.61 5.17 9.51
N HIS A 171 8.15 4.75 10.64
CA HIS A 171 7.53 4.93 11.95
C HIS A 171 7.81 6.35 12.45
N GLN A 172 6.77 7.08 12.80
CA GLN A 172 6.87 8.44 13.30
C GLN A 172 6.14 8.60 14.63
N ARG A 173 6.80 9.26 15.57
CA ARG A 173 6.19 9.68 16.83
C ARG A 173 5.75 11.12 16.76
N GLU A 174 4.60 11.41 17.32
CA GLU A 174 4.12 12.78 17.45
C GLU A 174 4.63 13.42 18.75
N TYR A 175 5.03 14.68 18.60
CA TYR A 175 5.45 15.54 19.68
C TYR A 175 4.61 16.81 19.69
N TYR A 176 4.20 17.23 20.88
CA TYR A 176 3.62 18.53 21.13
C TYR A 176 4.72 19.47 21.60
N CYS A 177 4.94 20.55 20.87
CA CYS A 177 6.01 21.51 21.10
C CYS A 177 5.46 22.86 21.54
N THR A 178 6.17 23.54 22.44
CA THR A 178 5.87 24.93 22.84
C THR A 178 7.09 25.82 22.59
N ALA A 179 6.92 26.94 21.90
CA ALA A 179 7.98 27.87 21.46
C ALA A 179 9.00 27.37 20.43
N SER A 180 9.50 26.14 20.52
CA SER A 180 10.54 25.60 19.63
C SER A 180 10.57 24.07 19.62
N LEU A 181 11.36 23.48 18.72
CA LEU A 181 11.63 22.03 18.66
C LEU A 181 12.40 21.48 19.87
N GLU A 182 12.98 22.36 20.70
CA GLU A 182 13.72 21.97 21.91
C GLU A 182 12.78 21.74 23.11
N ASN A 183 11.56 22.25 23.03
CA ASN A 183 10.56 22.22 24.10
C ASN A 183 9.37 21.35 23.67
N CYS A 184 9.67 20.09 23.35
CA CYS A 184 8.70 19.12 22.84
C CYS A 184 8.52 17.94 23.79
N VAL A 185 7.28 17.50 23.96
CA VAL A 185 6.95 16.28 24.71
C VAL A 185 6.23 15.30 23.79
N PRO A 186 6.50 13.98 23.88
CA PRO A 186 5.79 12.99 23.10
C PRO A 186 4.31 12.98 23.50
N THR A 187 3.41 12.95 22.52
CA THR A 187 1.96 12.86 22.79
C THR A 187 1.52 11.43 23.07
N GLY A 188 2.33 10.46 22.63
CA GLY A 188 2.00 9.05 22.58
C GLY A 188 1.25 8.66 21.29
N ASP A 189 0.74 9.61 20.51
CA ASP A 189 0.24 9.29 19.17
C ASP A 189 1.43 8.96 18.25
N GLU A 190 1.28 7.87 17.49
CA GLU A 190 2.28 7.37 16.54
C GLU A 190 1.61 7.07 15.19
N ARG A 191 2.41 7.07 14.13
CA ARG A 191 1.94 6.66 12.80
C ARG A 191 3.02 5.94 12.02
N ILE A 192 2.60 5.08 11.12
CA ILE A 192 3.43 4.47 10.09
C ILE A 192 3.04 5.04 8.74
N GLN A 193 4.04 5.30 7.89
CA GLN A 193 3.84 5.66 6.50
C GLN A 193 4.48 4.63 5.59
N GLU A 194 3.70 4.11 4.65
CA GLU A 194 4.17 3.19 3.63
C GLU A 194 3.87 3.69 2.23
N SER A 195 4.91 3.74 1.40
CA SER A 195 4.76 4.05 -0.02
C SER A 195 6.07 3.80 -0.75
N VAL A 196 6.10 4.20 -2.03
CA VAL A 196 7.29 4.18 -2.88
C VAL A 196 7.82 5.61 -3.01
N ASN A 197 9.10 5.80 -2.72
CA ASN A 197 9.78 7.09 -2.91
C ASN A 197 10.12 7.34 -4.38
N ASP A 198 10.53 6.27 -5.08
CA ASP A 198 10.96 6.33 -6.47
C ASP A 198 10.76 4.98 -7.15
N ILE A 199 10.51 5.01 -8.45
CA ILE A 199 10.44 3.82 -9.30
C ILE A 199 11.46 3.95 -10.41
N GLU A 200 12.14 2.85 -10.71
CA GLU A 200 13.09 2.86 -11.81
C GLU A 200 12.30 2.84 -13.12
N ALA A 201 12.52 3.85 -13.96
CA ALA A 201 11.87 3.96 -15.26
C ALA A 201 12.87 4.40 -16.32
N THR A 202 12.66 3.95 -17.56
CA THR A 202 13.44 4.39 -18.72
C THR A 202 13.05 5.82 -19.14
N GLY A 203 13.76 6.38 -20.11
CA GLY A 203 13.47 7.72 -20.65
C GLY A 203 12.05 7.89 -21.21
N ASP A 204 11.38 6.79 -21.56
CA ASP A 204 10.02 6.78 -22.10
C ASP A 204 8.95 6.46 -21.05
N ASN A 205 9.30 6.53 -19.76
CA ASN A 205 8.46 6.14 -18.63
C ASN A 205 8.03 4.65 -18.64
N GLU A 206 8.81 3.77 -19.28
CA GLU A 206 8.66 2.32 -19.08
C GLU A 206 9.24 1.95 -17.71
N ILE A 207 8.43 1.34 -16.83
CA ILE A 207 8.90 0.86 -15.53
C ILE A 207 9.87 -0.30 -15.76
N VAL A 208 11.05 -0.20 -15.14
CA VAL A 208 12.04 -1.28 -15.15
C VAL A 208 11.57 -2.39 -14.20
N GLY A 209 11.47 -3.60 -14.74
CA GLY A 209 10.98 -4.77 -14.02
C GLY A 209 10.94 -6.00 -14.91
N GLY A 210 10.44 -7.11 -14.37
CA GLY A 210 10.45 -8.39 -15.07
C GLY A 210 9.62 -9.46 -14.41
N SER A 211 9.73 -10.66 -14.97
CA SER A 211 9.18 -11.89 -14.43
C SER A 211 10.32 -12.77 -13.94
N SER A 212 10.11 -13.53 -12.88
CA SER A 212 11.08 -14.50 -12.36
C SER A 212 10.37 -15.80 -12.05
N ASN A 213 11.03 -16.92 -12.35
CA ASN A 213 10.64 -18.23 -11.86
C ASN A 213 10.98 -18.35 -10.36
N GLY A 214 10.27 -19.24 -9.67
CA GLY A 214 10.37 -19.39 -8.22
C GLY A 214 9.57 -18.32 -7.47
N LEU A 215 9.74 -18.29 -6.16
CA LEU A 215 9.17 -17.24 -5.31
C LEU A 215 10.20 -16.12 -5.08
N PRO A 216 9.78 -14.94 -4.61
CA PRO A 216 10.66 -13.98 -3.97
C PRO A 216 11.53 -14.62 -2.86
N ASP A 217 12.52 -13.87 -2.37
CA ASP A 217 13.39 -14.31 -1.28
C ASP A 217 12.59 -14.96 -0.13
N SER A 218 13.09 -16.07 0.42
CA SER A 218 12.35 -16.87 1.41
C SER A 218 12.00 -16.09 2.67
N GLU A 219 12.84 -15.13 3.07
CA GLU A 219 12.55 -14.27 4.23
C GLU A 219 11.40 -13.31 3.89
N VAL A 220 11.41 -12.71 2.70
CA VAL A 220 10.30 -11.87 2.20
C VAL A 220 9.00 -12.67 2.13
N MET A 221 9.04 -13.89 1.58
CA MET A 221 7.85 -14.74 1.48
C MET A 221 7.31 -15.16 2.84
N THR A 222 8.18 -15.46 3.80
CA THR A 222 7.77 -15.79 5.18
C THR A 222 6.93 -14.65 5.76
N TRP A 223 7.37 -13.40 5.58
CA TRP A 223 6.65 -12.24 6.08
C TRP A 223 5.39 -11.93 5.27
N ILE A 224 5.40 -12.11 3.95
CA ILE A 224 4.17 -12.00 3.13
C ILE A 224 3.10 -12.98 3.62
N TYR A 225 3.44 -14.25 3.86
CA TYR A 225 2.49 -15.23 4.37
C TYR A 225 2.03 -14.95 5.79
N SER A 226 2.87 -14.34 6.63
CA SER A 226 2.52 -14.02 8.02
C SER A 226 1.58 -12.83 8.18
N GLY A 227 1.48 -11.98 7.15
CA GLY A 227 0.62 -10.81 7.15
C GLY A 227 -0.56 -10.92 6.18
N THR A 228 -0.81 -12.12 5.65
CA THR A 228 -1.89 -12.36 4.70
C THR A 228 -2.76 -13.56 5.07
N GLU A 229 -4.04 -13.42 4.79
CA GLU A 229 -5.01 -14.49 4.78
C GLU A 229 -5.38 -14.84 3.34
N MET A 230 -5.46 -16.13 3.03
CA MET A 230 -5.90 -16.60 1.72
C MET A 230 -7.42 -16.61 1.62
N LYS A 231 -7.97 -15.81 0.70
CA LYS A 231 -9.41 -15.77 0.42
C LYS A 231 -9.71 -16.36 -0.95
N TYR A 232 -10.75 -17.18 -1.02
CA TYR A 232 -11.26 -17.71 -2.29
C TYR A 232 -11.86 -16.56 -3.11
N ALA A 233 -11.45 -16.45 -4.38
CA ALA A 233 -11.97 -15.44 -5.31
C ALA A 233 -12.94 -16.06 -6.32
N THR A 234 -12.52 -17.12 -7.03
CA THR A 234 -13.30 -17.69 -8.13
C THR A 234 -12.81 -19.08 -8.52
N SER A 235 -13.55 -19.77 -9.37
CA SER A 235 -13.05 -20.87 -10.20
C SER A 235 -12.92 -20.39 -11.64
N LEU A 236 -11.92 -20.88 -12.37
CA LEU A 236 -11.75 -20.65 -13.81
C LEU A 236 -11.81 -22.00 -14.52
N GLY A 237 -12.79 -22.17 -15.42
CA GLY A 237 -12.78 -23.31 -16.34
C GLY A 237 -11.59 -23.25 -17.30
N VAL A 238 -11.41 -24.29 -18.10
CA VAL A 238 -10.44 -24.26 -19.20
C VAL A 238 -10.80 -23.11 -20.15
N ASP A 239 -9.78 -22.38 -20.59
CA ASP A 239 -9.85 -21.17 -21.42
C ASP A 239 -10.52 -19.95 -20.77
N ASP A 240 -10.97 -20.06 -19.51
CA ASP A 240 -11.50 -18.92 -18.78
C ASP A 240 -10.38 -18.00 -18.29
N SER A 241 -10.68 -16.70 -18.28
CA SER A 241 -9.80 -15.69 -17.73
C SER A 241 -10.55 -14.72 -16.84
N LYS A 242 -9.83 -14.09 -15.90
CA LYS A 242 -10.39 -13.07 -15.03
C LYS A 242 -9.44 -11.90 -14.81
N PRO A 243 -9.92 -10.65 -14.98
CA PRO A 243 -9.16 -9.46 -14.65
C PRO A 243 -8.79 -9.39 -13.16
N LEU A 244 -7.61 -8.85 -12.85
CA LEU A 244 -7.15 -8.69 -11.46
C LEU A 244 -8.12 -7.90 -10.60
N ALA A 245 -8.72 -6.83 -11.14
CA ALA A 245 -9.68 -6.03 -10.39
C ALA A 245 -10.90 -6.85 -9.94
N LEU A 246 -11.41 -7.77 -10.76
CA LEU A 246 -12.53 -8.63 -10.37
C LEU A 246 -12.08 -9.70 -9.37
N LEU A 247 -10.88 -10.25 -9.51
CA LEU A 247 -10.32 -11.19 -8.52
C LEU A 247 -10.20 -10.54 -7.13
N ILE A 248 -9.67 -9.32 -7.09
CA ILE A 248 -9.50 -8.54 -5.86
C ILE A 248 -10.87 -8.22 -5.26
N SER A 249 -11.82 -7.76 -6.07
CA SER A 249 -13.20 -7.48 -5.65
C SER A 249 -13.89 -8.71 -5.04
N ASP A 250 -13.71 -9.88 -5.62
CA ASP A 250 -14.38 -11.10 -5.16
C ASP A 250 -13.75 -11.66 -3.88
N ALA A 251 -12.43 -11.50 -3.72
CA ALA A 251 -11.73 -11.92 -2.53
C ALA A 251 -11.89 -10.98 -1.33
N SER A 252 -12.09 -9.68 -1.60
CA SER A 252 -11.85 -8.61 -0.61
C SER A 252 -12.87 -7.46 -0.67
N ASP A 253 -14.06 -7.71 -1.19
CA ASP A 253 -15.14 -6.73 -1.42
C ASP A 253 -14.83 -5.69 -2.52
N SER A 254 -15.90 -5.09 -3.06
CA SER A 254 -15.81 -4.17 -4.20
C SER A 254 -14.98 -2.92 -3.96
N CYS A 255 -14.75 -2.53 -2.70
CA CYS A 255 -13.95 -1.36 -2.36
C CYS A 255 -12.44 -1.59 -2.49
N SER A 256 -11.99 -2.85 -2.44
CA SER A 256 -10.58 -3.19 -2.55
C SER A 256 -10.01 -2.89 -3.95
N VAL A 257 -10.86 -2.82 -4.98
CA VAL A 257 -10.43 -2.49 -6.35
C VAL A 257 -9.82 -1.09 -6.44
N ASP A 258 -10.29 -0.17 -5.60
CA ASP A 258 -9.78 1.20 -5.55
C ASP A 258 -8.34 1.22 -5.00
N PHE A 259 -7.98 0.26 -4.14
CA PHE A 259 -6.62 0.12 -3.62
C PHE A 259 -5.64 -0.36 -4.70
N GLY A 260 -6.11 -1.07 -5.72
CA GLY A 260 -5.24 -1.53 -6.81
C GLY A 260 -4.44 -2.78 -6.46
N ILE A 261 -3.26 -2.90 -7.07
CA ILE A 261 -2.29 -3.96 -6.75
C ILE A 261 -1.55 -3.57 -5.47
N GLY A 262 -1.66 -4.36 -4.41
CA GLY A 262 -0.96 -4.07 -3.16
C GLY A 262 0.49 -4.54 -3.16
N ILE A 263 1.39 -3.58 -2.95
CA ILE A 263 2.82 -3.78 -2.74
C ILE A 263 3.05 -4.18 -1.28
N PRO A 264 3.71 -5.32 -1.00
CA PRO A 264 3.95 -5.82 0.37
C PRO A 264 5.08 -5.04 1.08
N ILE A 265 4.92 -3.73 1.27
CA ILE A 265 5.96 -2.87 1.85
C ILE A 265 6.27 -3.29 3.29
N GLY A 266 5.26 -3.62 4.08
CA GLY A 266 5.42 -4.10 5.44
C GLY A 266 6.30 -5.35 5.51
N ALA A 267 5.96 -6.38 4.72
CA ALA A 267 6.74 -7.62 4.68
C ALA A 267 8.18 -7.39 4.19
N LEU A 268 8.38 -6.54 3.16
CA LEU A 268 9.73 -6.15 2.71
C LEU A 268 10.52 -5.45 3.81
N ALA A 269 9.86 -4.57 4.58
CA ALA A 269 10.49 -3.82 5.66
C ALA A 269 10.89 -4.73 6.82
N VAL A 270 10.04 -5.67 7.22
CA VAL A 270 10.38 -6.66 8.26
C VAL A 270 11.56 -7.51 7.80
N ALA A 271 11.50 -8.07 6.58
CA ALA A 271 12.55 -8.92 6.04
C ALA A 271 13.91 -8.22 5.91
N LEU A 272 13.93 -6.99 5.40
CA LEU A 272 15.16 -6.33 4.95
C LEU A 272 15.71 -5.29 5.93
N SER A 273 15.06 -5.09 7.08
CA SER A 273 15.50 -4.11 8.09
C SER A 273 16.51 -4.63 9.09
N GLY A 274 16.77 -5.94 9.12
CA GLY A 274 17.63 -6.56 10.12
C GLY A 274 17.05 -6.50 11.54
N GLY A 275 15.71 -6.53 11.66
CA GLY A 275 14.99 -6.53 12.92
C GLY A 275 14.59 -5.16 13.46
N ALA A 276 14.79 -4.08 12.70
CA ALA A 276 14.33 -2.75 13.10
C ALA A 276 12.80 -2.63 13.03
N VAL A 277 12.18 -3.19 11.97
CA VAL A 277 10.73 -3.15 11.79
C VAL A 277 10.08 -4.37 12.45
N PRO A 278 9.07 -4.19 13.32
CA PRO A 278 8.48 -5.28 14.07
C PRO A 278 7.61 -6.22 13.20
N PRO A 279 7.52 -7.52 13.53
CA PRO A 279 6.79 -8.53 12.76
C PRO A 279 5.35 -8.18 12.38
N TRP A 280 4.60 -7.53 13.28
CA TRP A 280 3.20 -7.17 13.03
C TRP A 280 3.02 -6.24 11.83
N ALA A 281 4.07 -5.51 11.42
CA ALA A 281 4.00 -4.62 10.27
C ALA A 281 3.91 -5.38 8.94
N ALA A 282 4.15 -6.70 8.90
CA ALA A 282 4.20 -7.48 7.67
C ALA A 282 2.92 -7.41 6.83
N GLY A 283 1.75 -7.27 7.47
CA GLY A 283 0.46 -7.12 6.81
C GLY A 283 0.20 -5.72 6.23
N LEU A 284 1.14 -4.78 6.33
CA LEU A 284 0.98 -3.45 5.74
C LEU A 284 1.39 -3.44 4.25
N SER A 285 0.58 -2.76 3.45
CA SER A 285 0.69 -2.67 2.00
C SER A 285 0.42 -1.26 1.49
N ALA A 286 0.94 -0.94 0.29
CA ALA A 286 0.61 0.26 -0.46
C ALA A 286 0.15 -0.08 -1.88
N GLY A 287 -0.92 0.57 -2.35
CA GLY A 287 -1.56 0.26 -3.62
C GLY A 287 -0.90 0.84 -4.87
N ILE A 288 -1.03 0.15 -6.01
CA ILE A 288 -0.79 0.67 -7.37
C ILE A 288 -2.11 0.65 -8.12
N TYR A 289 -2.60 1.81 -8.54
CA TYR A 289 -3.90 1.94 -9.18
C TYR A 289 -3.87 3.00 -10.30
N TYR A 290 -4.83 2.96 -11.21
CA TYR A 290 -4.97 4.00 -12.24
C TYR A 290 -6.01 5.03 -11.86
N THR A 291 -5.91 6.19 -12.51
CA THR A 291 -7.07 7.05 -12.67
C THR A 291 -7.61 6.98 -14.08
N SER A 292 -8.81 6.44 -14.23
CA SER A 292 -9.64 6.70 -15.40
C SER A 292 -11.05 7.18 -14.97
N SER A 293 -11.88 7.51 -15.95
CA SER A 293 -13.29 7.83 -15.75
C SER A 293 -14.17 6.57 -15.54
N SER A 294 -13.62 5.37 -15.69
CA SER A 294 -14.28 4.10 -15.35
C SER A 294 -13.84 3.58 -13.98
N SER A 295 -14.72 2.86 -13.30
CA SER A 295 -14.55 2.42 -11.91
C SER A 295 -13.77 1.11 -11.74
N LEU A 296 -13.10 0.60 -12.78
CA LEU A 296 -12.43 -0.70 -12.71
C LEU A 296 -11.12 -0.67 -13.50
N ASP A 297 -10.09 -0.09 -12.88
CA ASP A 297 -8.79 0.07 -13.53
C ASP A 297 -7.72 -0.66 -12.72
N ILE A 298 -7.58 -1.96 -12.96
CA ILE A 298 -6.33 -2.70 -12.70
C ILE A 298 -6.13 -3.60 -13.91
N TYR A 299 -5.21 -3.23 -14.80
CA TYR A 299 -4.93 -4.01 -16.00
C TYR A 299 -3.98 -5.17 -15.67
N GLY A 300 -4.40 -6.36 -16.09
CA GLY A 300 -3.79 -7.61 -15.67
C GLY A 300 -4.86 -8.68 -15.54
N GLY A 301 -4.44 -9.92 -15.34
CA GLY A 301 -5.37 -10.99 -15.07
C GLY A 301 -4.68 -12.32 -14.85
N ILE A 302 -5.50 -13.33 -14.76
CA ILE A 302 -5.11 -14.73 -14.82
C ILE A 302 -6.01 -15.45 -15.82
N GLN A 303 -5.45 -16.43 -16.51
CA GLN A 303 -6.13 -17.32 -17.43
C GLN A 303 -5.70 -18.76 -17.15
N ASN A 304 -6.66 -19.67 -17.16
CA ASN A 304 -6.42 -21.11 -17.19
C ASN A 304 -6.45 -21.58 -18.64
N TYR A 305 -5.36 -22.17 -19.14
CA TYR A 305 -5.29 -22.72 -20.49
C TYR A 305 -5.61 -24.22 -20.57
N GLY A 306 -5.86 -24.90 -19.45
CA GLY A 306 -6.00 -26.36 -19.45
C GLY A 306 -4.69 -27.05 -19.84
N GLU A 307 -4.77 -28.05 -20.72
CA GLU A 307 -3.58 -28.71 -21.29
C GLU A 307 -3.09 -27.98 -22.54
N TRP A 308 -1.85 -27.51 -22.53
CA TRP A 308 -1.23 -26.92 -23.72
C TRP A 308 0.17 -27.48 -23.97
N ASN A 309 0.40 -27.99 -25.19
CA ASN A 309 1.67 -28.63 -25.60
C ASN A 309 2.11 -29.77 -24.66
N SER A 310 1.15 -30.58 -24.19
CA SER A 310 1.37 -31.69 -23.25
C SER A 310 1.87 -31.25 -21.86
N ILE A 311 1.56 -30.02 -21.45
CA ILE A 311 1.80 -29.50 -20.11
C ILE A 311 0.44 -29.10 -19.50
N GLY A 312 0.19 -29.55 -18.28
CA GLY A 312 -1.06 -29.32 -17.56
C GLY A 312 -2.13 -30.38 -17.84
N GLU A 313 -3.31 -30.17 -17.26
CA GLU A 313 -4.50 -31.00 -17.44
C GLU A 313 -5.72 -30.13 -17.80
N GLU A 314 -6.70 -30.74 -18.46
CA GLU A 314 -8.00 -30.13 -18.79
C GLU A 314 -8.92 -30.05 -17.56
N VAL A 315 -8.52 -29.24 -16.58
CA VAL A 315 -9.21 -29.08 -15.28
C VAL A 315 -9.52 -27.62 -14.99
N SER A 316 -10.52 -27.39 -14.14
CA SER A 316 -10.82 -26.04 -13.64
C SER A 316 -9.89 -25.68 -12.50
N GLU A 317 -9.55 -24.40 -12.40
CA GLU A 317 -8.63 -23.90 -11.38
C GLU A 317 -9.36 -23.02 -10.36
N TYR A 318 -9.28 -23.38 -9.09
CA TYR A 318 -9.74 -22.49 -8.02
C TYR A 318 -8.69 -21.42 -7.80
N ILE A 319 -9.10 -20.17 -7.67
CA ILE A 319 -8.22 -19.02 -7.55
C ILE A 319 -8.44 -18.41 -6.17
N TYR A 320 -7.36 -18.31 -5.41
CA TYR A 320 -7.32 -17.61 -4.13
C TYR A 320 -6.52 -16.32 -4.31
N VAL A 321 -6.69 -15.38 -3.38
CA VAL A 321 -5.93 -14.13 -3.33
C VAL A 321 -5.50 -13.89 -1.89
N GLY A 322 -4.23 -13.56 -1.68
CA GLY A 322 -3.71 -13.13 -0.38
C GLY A 322 -4.15 -11.70 -0.08
N VAL A 323 -4.95 -11.53 0.98
CA VAL A 323 -5.40 -10.22 1.47
C VAL A 323 -4.77 -9.93 2.83
N SER A 324 -4.57 -8.65 3.13
CA SER A 324 -4.02 -8.19 4.41
C SER A 324 -4.85 -8.68 5.59
N ASP A 325 -4.18 -9.07 6.67
CA ASP A 325 -4.83 -9.32 7.97
C ASP A 325 -5.43 -8.05 8.59
N TYR A 326 -5.07 -6.87 8.08
CA TYR A 326 -5.63 -5.61 8.54
C TYR A 326 -6.79 -5.12 7.65
N THR A 327 -7.70 -4.40 8.29
CA THR A 327 -8.74 -3.63 7.60
C THR A 327 -8.27 -2.21 7.32
N TYR A 328 -8.48 -1.75 6.10
CA TYR A 328 -8.11 -0.43 5.58
C TYR A 328 -9.35 0.40 5.31
N HIS A 329 -9.31 1.67 5.70
CA HIS A 329 -10.21 2.70 5.20
C HIS A 329 -9.75 3.11 3.79
N VAL A 330 -10.49 2.69 2.77
CA VAL A 330 -10.23 3.01 1.35
C VAL A 330 -11.43 3.81 0.83
N GLY A 331 -11.22 5.10 0.58
CA GLY A 331 -12.29 6.00 0.15
C GLY A 331 -13.38 6.16 1.20
N SER A 332 -14.52 5.48 1.04
CA SER A 332 -15.68 5.57 1.95
C SER A 332 -16.06 4.26 2.64
N CYS A 333 -15.22 3.23 2.54
CA CYS A 333 -15.50 1.91 3.06
C CYS A 333 -14.25 1.26 3.65
N ASP A 334 -14.51 0.21 4.43
CA ASP A 334 -13.53 -0.56 5.15
C ASP A 334 -13.37 -1.90 4.43
N THR A 335 -12.14 -2.28 4.10
CA THR A 335 -11.85 -3.46 3.29
C THR A 335 -10.48 -4.03 3.61
N GLN A 336 -10.28 -5.33 3.44
CA GLN A 336 -8.92 -5.89 3.39
C GLN A 336 -8.32 -5.57 2.02
N VAL A 337 -7.00 -5.40 1.94
CA VAL A 337 -6.34 -5.05 0.68
C VAL A 337 -5.48 -6.21 0.19
N PRO A 338 -5.32 -6.41 -1.12
CA PRO A 338 -4.44 -7.46 -1.63
C PRO A 338 -2.98 -7.20 -1.22
N ILE A 339 -2.20 -8.26 -1.01
CA ILE A 339 -0.75 -8.19 -0.71
C ILE A 339 -0.03 -9.22 -1.58
N GLY A 340 0.28 -8.85 -2.82
CA GLY A 340 0.67 -9.82 -3.84
C GLY A 340 -0.48 -10.78 -4.13
N ILE A 341 -0.87 -10.91 -5.39
CA ILE A 341 -2.01 -11.76 -5.75
C ILE A 341 -1.53 -13.21 -5.78
N TYR A 342 -1.41 -13.84 -4.61
CA TYR A 342 -1.07 -15.25 -4.44
C TYR A 342 -2.23 -16.11 -4.93
N ILE A 343 -2.04 -16.75 -6.07
CA ILE A 343 -3.04 -17.63 -6.68
C ILE A 343 -2.62 -19.07 -6.46
N GLU A 344 -3.47 -19.83 -5.77
CA GLU A 344 -3.36 -21.28 -5.60
C GLU A 344 -4.40 -21.97 -6.48
N SER A 345 -3.99 -22.39 -7.67
CA SER A 345 -4.69 -23.36 -8.53
C SER A 345 -4.94 -24.67 -7.79
N ARG A 346 -6.05 -25.39 -8.01
CA ARG A 346 -6.45 -26.60 -7.26
C ARG A 346 -7.28 -27.58 -8.06
#